data_AF-A0A5R1NPZ3-F1
#
_entry.id   AF-A0A5R1NPZ3-F1
#
_cell.length_a   1.000
_cell.length_b   1.000
_cell.length_c   1.000
_cell.angle_alpha   90.00
_cell.angle_beta   90.00
_cell.angle_gamma   90.00
#
_symmetry.space_group_name_H-M   'P 1'
#
loop_
_entity.id
_entity.type
_entity.pdbx_description
1 polymer ?
#
loop_
_entity_poly.entity_id
_entity_poly.type
_entity_poly.pdbx_seq_one_letter_code
_entity_poly.pdbx_strand_id
1 'polypeptide(L)'
;MRRNQGLAGIGTALRLEFSGATRFTDAATAWREIAAAATVSDPIARTGTGLLAFGAFAFDASSAQTSVLIVPQVIIGRDNGRCWVTRIWPTGTTPPEIPLALRPLGTEYRISLLPGALPPAGYRDAVGEAVSRIASGDLNKVVLARDLVGRLPAESDLRRAVSELALGYPDCWTYAVDGLVGSSPETLIRADRGEVNARVLAGTMSRGADAASDLEAALQLATSTKDGDEHEFAVQSVLASLRPHTSHLTTSEIPFTVKLPNLWHLATDVEGTLSDGSNSLDLIAALHPTAAVAGTPTETALALIRELEPFDRGRYAGPVGWVGADGDGEWAIALRCAQVSPAGGVTAYAGCGIVLDSEPERELAETRMKFRPVVEAFG
;
A
#
# COMPACT_ATOMS: atom_id res chain seq x y z
N MET A 1 4.71 7.59 6.98
CA MET A 1 5.88 7.92 7.83
C MET A 1 6.82 6.73 7.86
N ARG A 2 8.13 6.94 7.82
CA ARG A 2 9.17 5.90 7.91
C ARG A 2 10.38 6.49 8.62
N ARG A 3 11.02 5.76 9.54
CA ARG A 3 12.18 6.24 10.32
C ARG A 3 11.98 7.64 10.94
N ASN A 4 10.80 7.90 11.51
CA ASN A 4 10.43 9.19 12.11
C ASN A 4 10.45 10.39 11.13
N GLN A 5 10.30 10.11 9.83
CA GLN A 5 10.13 11.09 8.75
C GLN A 5 8.76 10.90 8.09
N GLY A 6 8.17 11.98 7.58
CA GLY A 6 6.89 11.96 6.86
C GLY A 6 5.99 13.14 7.20
N LEU A 7 4.69 12.96 6.91
CA LEU A 7 3.68 14.01 6.97
C LEU A 7 2.56 13.60 7.95
N ALA A 8 2.05 14.57 8.71
CA ALA A 8 0.86 14.44 9.54
C ALA A 8 -0.12 15.58 9.23
N GLY A 9 -1.37 15.22 8.93
CA GLY A 9 -2.43 16.15 8.56
C GLY A 9 -3.42 16.36 9.70
N ILE A 10 -3.88 17.59 9.87
CA ILE A 10 -4.86 17.99 10.89
C ILE A 10 -5.99 18.74 10.21
N GLY A 11 -7.23 18.37 10.54
CA GLY A 11 -8.43 18.91 9.92
C GLY A 11 -8.61 18.46 8.47
N THR A 12 -9.68 18.92 7.84
CA THR A 12 -10.00 18.62 6.44
C THR A 12 -10.45 19.91 5.75
N ALA A 13 -9.67 20.36 4.77
CA ALA A 13 -9.99 21.51 3.93
C ALA A 13 -10.86 21.08 2.74
N LEU A 14 -10.59 19.89 2.19
CA LEU A 14 -11.32 19.30 1.08
C LEU A 14 -11.29 17.77 1.19
N ARG A 15 -12.39 17.12 0.83
CA ARG A 15 -12.49 15.66 0.68
C ARG A 15 -13.10 15.34 -0.67
N LEU A 16 -12.46 14.42 -1.39
CA LEU A 16 -12.93 13.89 -2.66
C LEU A 16 -13.10 12.39 -2.53
N GLU A 17 -14.15 11.86 -3.16
CA GLU A 17 -14.45 10.43 -3.16
C GLU A 17 -14.62 9.92 -4.59
N PHE A 18 -14.08 8.73 -4.86
CA PHE A 18 -14.05 8.12 -6.18
C PHE A 18 -14.42 6.64 -6.08
N SER A 19 -14.99 6.07 -7.14
CA SER A 19 -15.44 4.67 -7.20
C SER A 19 -15.40 4.15 -8.63
N GLY A 20 -15.48 2.84 -8.81
CA GLY A 20 -15.54 2.24 -10.14
C GLY A 20 -14.18 2.08 -10.82
N ALA A 21 -14.23 1.74 -12.10
CA ALA A 21 -13.05 1.46 -12.92
C ALA A 21 -12.17 2.71 -13.14
N THR A 22 -12.79 3.90 -13.19
CA THR A 22 -12.12 5.18 -13.46
C THR A 22 -11.64 5.89 -12.20
N ARG A 23 -11.77 5.29 -11.01
CA ARG A 23 -11.49 5.95 -9.72
C ARG A 23 -10.12 6.63 -9.62
N PHE A 24 -9.09 6.08 -10.28
CA PHE A 24 -7.76 6.68 -10.31
C PHE A 24 -7.66 7.83 -11.32
N THR A 25 -8.18 7.66 -12.54
CA THR A 25 -8.16 8.69 -13.58
C THR A 25 -9.05 9.89 -13.23
N ASP A 26 -10.18 9.64 -12.57
CA ASP A 26 -11.06 10.67 -12.04
C ASP A 26 -10.37 11.46 -10.93
N ALA A 27 -9.65 10.76 -10.04
CA ALA A 27 -8.85 11.39 -9.00
C ALA A 27 -7.71 12.22 -9.57
N ALA A 28 -6.99 11.71 -10.57
CA ALA A 28 -5.90 12.42 -11.23
C ALA A 28 -6.40 13.71 -11.92
N THR A 29 -7.55 13.64 -12.58
CA THR A 29 -8.19 14.77 -13.25
C THR A 29 -8.67 15.82 -12.26
N ALA A 30 -9.43 15.41 -11.24
CA ALA A 30 -9.88 16.31 -10.19
C ALA A 30 -8.71 16.99 -9.47
N TRP A 31 -7.62 16.24 -9.21
CA TRP A 31 -6.45 16.80 -8.56
C TRP A 31 -5.71 17.83 -9.43
N ARG A 32 -5.58 17.60 -10.74
CA ARG A 32 -5.04 18.59 -11.69
C ARG A 32 -5.85 19.90 -11.67
N GLU A 33 -7.17 19.80 -11.69
CA GLU A 33 -8.04 20.98 -11.64
C GLU A 33 -7.87 21.78 -10.34
N ILE A 34 -7.80 21.08 -9.21
CA ILE A 34 -7.58 21.69 -7.89
C ILE A 34 -6.20 22.35 -7.82
N ALA A 35 -5.15 21.65 -8.27
CA ALA A 35 -3.79 22.19 -8.29
C ALA A 35 -3.68 23.43 -9.17
N ALA A 36 -4.31 23.43 -10.35
CA ALA A 36 -4.32 24.58 -11.25
C ALA A 36 -5.12 25.78 -10.71
N ALA A 37 -6.17 25.54 -9.92
CA ALA A 37 -6.97 26.59 -9.30
C ALA A 37 -6.37 27.14 -7.99
N ALA A 38 -5.40 26.45 -7.40
CA ALA A 38 -4.82 26.81 -6.12
C ALA A 38 -3.74 27.90 -6.24
N THR A 39 -3.71 28.81 -5.27
CA THR A 39 -2.55 29.70 -5.07
C THR A 39 -1.61 29.08 -4.04
N VAL A 40 -0.45 28.59 -4.48
CA VAL A 40 0.52 27.91 -3.60
C VAL A 40 1.71 28.83 -3.36
N SER A 41 1.94 29.20 -2.10
CA SER A 41 3.16 29.87 -1.65
C SER A 41 4.02 28.86 -0.89
N ASP A 42 5.09 28.39 -1.52
CA ASP A 42 6.02 27.42 -0.95
C ASP A 42 7.47 27.90 -1.04
N PRO A 43 7.95 28.65 -0.03
CA PRO A 43 9.35 29.09 0.02
C PRO A 43 10.32 27.96 0.39
N ILE A 44 9.83 26.79 0.82
CA ILE A 44 10.67 25.67 1.23
C ILE A 44 11.07 24.84 0.00
N ALA A 45 10.16 24.66 -0.95
CA ALA A 45 10.37 23.99 -2.24
C ALA A 45 11.02 22.61 -2.07
N ARG A 46 10.37 21.74 -1.29
CA ARG A 46 10.82 20.37 -1.01
C ARG A 46 9.69 19.37 -1.22
N THR A 47 10.05 18.11 -1.41
CA THR A 47 9.10 17.01 -1.43
C THR A 47 8.23 17.02 -0.17
N GLY A 48 6.90 17.04 -0.35
CA GLY A 48 5.95 17.09 0.76
C GLY A 48 5.74 18.48 1.39
N THR A 49 6.09 19.57 0.70
CA THR A 49 5.65 20.94 1.02
C THR A 49 4.57 21.43 0.05
N GLY A 50 3.93 22.56 0.34
CA GLY A 50 2.84 23.09 -0.49
C GLY A 50 1.51 22.36 -0.33
N LEU A 51 0.63 22.49 -1.33
CA LEU A 51 -0.71 21.88 -1.36
C LEU A 51 -0.58 20.37 -1.61
N LEU A 52 -1.14 19.56 -0.70
CA LEU A 52 -1.04 18.10 -0.73
C LEU A 52 -2.37 17.46 -0.33
N ALA A 53 -2.66 16.29 -0.89
CA ALA A 53 -3.73 15.40 -0.44
C ALA A 53 -3.15 14.07 0.04
N PHE A 54 -3.75 13.51 1.09
CA PHE A 54 -3.54 12.11 1.49
C PHE A 54 -4.61 11.24 0.85
N GLY A 55 -4.21 10.09 0.32
CA GLY A 55 -5.10 9.20 -0.41
C GLY A 55 -5.09 7.77 0.12
N ALA A 56 -6.23 7.12 -0.02
CA ALA A 56 -6.39 5.68 0.17
C ALA A 56 -7.43 5.17 -0.83
N PHE A 57 -7.01 4.26 -1.70
CA PHE A 57 -7.79 3.81 -2.84
C PHE A 57 -8.25 2.37 -2.66
N ALA A 58 -9.43 2.08 -3.19
CA ALA A 58 -10.00 0.74 -3.20
C ALA A 58 -9.18 -0.19 -4.11
N PHE A 59 -8.97 -1.43 -3.64
CA PHE A 59 -8.25 -2.46 -4.39
C PHE A 59 -8.95 -2.80 -5.70
N ASP A 60 -10.26 -3.03 -5.64
CA ASP A 60 -11.09 -3.42 -6.78
C ASP A 60 -11.99 -2.28 -7.24
N ALA A 61 -12.28 -2.24 -8.54
CA ALA A 61 -13.25 -1.32 -9.14
C ALA A 61 -14.69 -1.57 -8.66
N SER A 62 -15.03 -2.81 -8.29
CA SER A 62 -16.35 -3.18 -7.78
C SER A 62 -16.51 -3.00 -6.26
N SER A 63 -15.47 -2.49 -5.58
CA SER A 63 -15.51 -2.27 -4.14
C SER A 63 -16.64 -1.30 -3.75
N ALA A 64 -17.34 -1.62 -2.67
CA ALA A 64 -18.36 -0.74 -2.08
C ALA A 64 -17.72 0.40 -1.27
N GLN A 65 -16.44 0.24 -0.87
CA GLN A 65 -15.70 1.28 -0.18
C GLN A 65 -15.14 2.30 -1.17
N THR A 66 -15.41 3.58 -0.94
CA THR A 66 -14.91 4.65 -1.81
C THR A 66 -13.39 4.83 -1.69
N SER A 67 -12.73 5.17 -2.79
CA SER A 67 -11.39 5.73 -2.78
C SER A 67 -11.44 7.19 -2.37
N VAL A 68 -10.46 7.69 -1.64
CA VAL A 68 -10.50 9.05 -1.09
C VAL A 68 -9.21 9.81 -1.36
N LEU A 69 -9.37 11.12 -1.56
CA LEU A 69 -8.31 12.11 -1.38
C LEU A 69 -8.77 13.13 -0.32
N ILE A 70 -7.93 13.37 0.67
CA ILE A 70 -8.20 14.29 1.78
C ILE A 70 -7.10 15.35 1.80
N VAL A 71 -7.48 16.59 1.59
CA VAL A 71 -6.60 17.75 1.76
C VAL A 71 -6.71 18.21 3.22
N PRO A 72 -5.64 18.08 4.04
CA PRO A 72 -5.67 18.55 5.41
C PRO A 72 -5.72 20.08 5.49
N GLN A 73 -6.18 20.65 6.60
CA GLN A 73 -6.07 22.09 6.83
C GLN A 73 -4.66 22.50 7.27
N VAL A 74 -4.01 21.66 8.06
CA VAL A 74 -2.63 21.85 8.51
C VAL A 74 -1.86 20.58 8.23
N ILE A 75 -0.68 20.71 7.62
CA ILE A 75 0.26 19.59 7.44
C ILE A 75 1.52 19.92 8.22
N ILE A 76 1.92 19.03 9.10
CA ILE A 76 3.22 19.06 9.79
C ILE A 76 4.09 18.02 9.11
N GLY A 77 5.16 18.48 8.47
CA GLY A 77 6.13 17.61 7.82
C GLY A 77 7.44 17.56 8.58
N ARG A 78 8.10 16.41 8.52
CA ARG A 78 9.44 16.19 9.08
C ARG A 78 10.28 15.37 8.12
N ASP A 79 11.44 15.90 7.77
CA ASP A 79 12.44 15.18 6.97
C ASP A 79 13.85 15.62 7.37
N ASN A 80 14.73 14.64 7.60
CA ASN A 80 16.15 14.83 7.92
C ASN A 80 16.42 15.93 8.97
N GLY A 81 15.65 15.90 10.07
CA GLY A 81 15.78 16.84 11.19
C GLY A 81 15.18 18.24 10.94
N ARG A 82 14.64 18.50 9.75
CA ARG A 82 13.89 19.72 9.45
C ARG A 82 12.39 19.46 9.60
N CYS A 83 11.68 20.44 10.15
CA CYS A 83 10.23 20.41 10.28
C CYS A 83 9.63 21.63 9.57
N TRP A 84 8.43 21.47 9.04
CA TRP A 84 7.68 22.55 8.40
C TRP A 84 6.18 22.43 8.70
N VAL A 85 5.47 23.53 8.44
CA VAL A 85 4.02 23.57 8.51
C VAL A 85 3.46 24.14 7.22
N THR A 86 2.58 23.40 6.55
CA THR A 86 1.71 23.92 5.50
C THR A 86 0.34 24.21 6.11
N ARG A 87 -0.26 25.34 5.73
CA ARG A 87 -1.67 25.65 6.00
C ARG A 87 -2.41 25.71 4.68
N ILE A 88 -3.60 25.11 4.62
CA ILE A 88 -4.42 25.01 3.42
C ILE A 88 -5.86 25.39 3.80
N TRP A 89 -6.46 26.28 3.03
CA TRP A 89 -7.82 26.76 3.27
C TRP A 89 -8.48 27.23 1.97
N PRO A 90 -9.82 27.14 1.85
CA PRO A 90 -10.54 27.70 0.71
C PRO A 90 -10.39 29.23 0.62
N THR A 91 -10.32 29.77 -0.61
CA THR A 91 -10.29 31.22 -0.85
C THR A 91 -11.46 31.92 -0.18
N GLY A 92 -11.20 33.05 0.47
CA GLY A 92 -12.21 33.82 1.21
C GLY A 92 -12.49 33.33 2.62
N THR A 93 -11.83 32.26 3.08
CA THR A 93 -11.88 31.81 4.48
C THR A 93 -10.64 32.22 5.26
N THR A 94 -10.71 32.16 6.59
CA THR A 94 -9.59 32.46 7.47
C THR A 94 -8.57 31.30 7.46
N PRO A 95 -7.26 31.57 7.40
CA PRO A 95 -6.24 30.53 7.52
C PRO A 95 -6.38 29.76 8.85
N PRO A 96 -6.18 28.43 8.84
CA PRO A 96 -6.28 27.62 10.05
C PRO A 96 -5.17 27.97 11.03
N GLU A 97 -5.50 27.95 12.31
CA GLU A 97 -4.52 28.06 13.38
C GLU A 97 -3.63 26.81 13.41
N ILE A 98 -2.35 27.01 13.75
CA ILE A 98 -1.41 25.91 13.94
C ILE A 98 -1.58 25.43 15.40
N PRO A 99 -1.95 24.16 15.63
CA PRO A 99 -2.06 23.66 16.99
C PRO A 99 -0.68 23.60 17.65
N LEU A 100 -0.43 24.50 18.60
CA LEU A 100 0.84 24.59 19.34
C LEU A 100 0.88 23.64 20.55
N ALA A 101 -0.29 23.24 21.06
CA ALA A 101 -0.39 22.35 22.22
C ALA A 101 -0.38 20.88 21.80
N LEU A 102 0.54 20.10 22.36
CA LEU A 102 0.54 18.66 22.24
C LEU A 102 -0.69 18.09 22.97
N ARG A 103 -1.51 17.30 22.26
CA ARG A 103 -2.62 16.57 22.86
C ARG A 103 -2.11 15.21 23.33
N PRO A 104 -2.25 14.86 24.62
CA PRO A 104 -1.86 13.53 25.09
C PRO A 104 -2.61 12.45 24.32
N LEU A 105 -2.02 11.25 24.25
CA LEU A 105 -2.71 10.07 23.75
C LEU A 105 -3.92 9.78 24.66
N GLY A 106 -5.02 9.33 24.07
CA GLY A 106 -6.23 8.93 24.79
C GLY A 106 -6.00 7.72 25.70
N THR A 107 -7.06 7.19 26.31
CA THR A 107 -6.98 6.02 27.20
C THR A 107 -6.39 4.81 26.46
N GLU A 108 -5.65 3.97 27.20
CA GLU A 108 -5.18 2.69 26.68
C GLU A 108 -6.35 1.76 26.37
N TYR A 109 -6.22 1.01 25.27
CA TYR A 109 -7.15 -0.04 24.89
C TYR A 109 -6.37 -1.23 24.37
N ARG A 110 -7.00 -2.41 24.47
CA ARG A 110 -6.55 -3.65 23.86
C ARG A 110 -7.78 -4.38 23.35
N ILE A 111 -7.74 -4.84 22.11
CA ILE A 111 -8.83 -5.59 21.49
C ILE A 111 -8.33 -6.95 21.02
N SER A 112 -9.22 -7.94 21.05
CA SER A 112 -8.97 -9.22 20.39
C SER A 112 -9.50 -9.15 18.96
N LEU A 113 -8.68 -9.56 18.01
CA LEU A 113 -9.07 -9.75 16.62
C LEU A 113 -9.38 -11.22 16.38
N LEU A 114 -10.64 -11.53 16.03
CA LEU A 114 -11.16 -12.87 15.82
C LEU A 114 -11.33 -13.16 14.32
N PRO A 115 -11.35 -14.43 13.87
CA PRO A 115 -11.67 -14.76 12.48
C PRO A 115 -12.95 -14.07 11.99
N GLY A 116 -12.89 -13.47 10.80
CA GLY A 116 -14.02 -12.81 10.16
C GLY A 116 -14.75 -13.69 9.16
N ALA A 117 -15.07 -13.13 7.99
CA ALA A 117 -15.86 -13.75 6.94
C ALA A 117 -15.19 -14.98 6.31
N LEU A 118 -13.87 -15.00 6.18
CA LEU A 118 -13.13 -16.19 5.70
C LEU A 118 -12.32 -16.83 6.84
N PRO A 119 -12.93 -17.76 7.61
CA PRO A 119 -12.25 -18.40 8.73
C PRO A 119 -11.12 -19.33 8.26
N PRO A 120 -10.21 -19.77 9.17
CA PRO A 120 -9.06 -20.61 8.82
C PRO A 120 -9.38 -21.86 8.00
N ALA A 121 -10.52 -22.51 8.24
CA ALA A 121 -10.94 -23.65 7.44
C ALA A 121 -11.27 -23.25 5.99
N GLY A 122 -12.13 -22.24 5.81
CA GLY A 122 -12.50 -21.74 4.48
C GLY A 122 -11.30 -21.16 3.71
N TYR A 123 -10.33 -20.54 4.40
CA TYR A 123 -9.11 -20.08 3.75
C TYR A 123 -8.28 -21.25 3.18
N ARG A 124 -8.17 -22.37 3.91
CA ARG A 124 -7.46 -23.56 3.40
C ARG A 124 -8.16 -24.15 2.18
N ASP A 125 -9.49 -24.20 2.20
CA ASP A 125 -10.29 -24.69 1.07
C ASP A 125 -10.10 -23.78 -0.15
N ALA A 126 -10.13 -22.45 0.04
CA ALA A 126 -9.89 -21.48 -1.02
C ALA A 126 -8.47 -21.58 -1.60
N VAL A 127 -7.46 -21.81 -0.77
CA VAL A 127 -6.08 -22.08 -1.25
C VAL A 127 -6.04 -23.37 -2.07
N GLY A 128 -6.68 -24.45 -1.61
CA GLY A 128 -6.75 -25.71 -2.36
C GLY A 128 -7.40 -25.56 -3.73
N GLU A 129 -8.50 -24.80 -3.80
CA GLU A 129 -9.17 -24.48 -5.07
C GLU A 129 -8.26 -23.64 -5.98
N ALA A 130 -7.61 -22.60 -5.46
CA ALA A 130 -6.68 -21.78 -6.25
C ALA A 130 -5.51 -22.60 -6.82
N VAL A 131 -4.94 -23.53 -6.04
CA VAL A 131 -3.91 -24.46 -6.52
C VAL A 131 -4.45 -25.35 -7.65
N SER A 132 -5.67 -25.86 -7.53
CA SER A 132 -6.33 -26.65 -8.57
C SER A 132 -6.50 -25.86 -9.88
N ARG A 133 -6.92 -24.58 -9.80
CA ARG A 133 -7.05 -23.68 -10.96
C ARG A 133 -5.70 -23.36 -11.61
N ILE A 134 -4.64 -23.25 -10.82
CA ILE A 134 -3.28 -23.06 -11.34
C ILE A 134 -2.80 -24.33 -12.04
N ALA A 135 -3.07 -25.50 -11.46
CA ALA A 135 -2.71 -26.79 -12.05
C ALA A 135 -3.45 -27.08 -13.37
N SER A 136 -4.69 -26.59 -13.54
CA SER A 136 -5.43 -26.66 -14.81
C SER A 136 -4.94 -25.67 -15.87
N GLY A 137 -4.06 -24.72 -15.50
CA GLY A 137 -3.54 -23.70 -16.39
C GLY A 137 -4.44 -22.48 -16.58
N ASP A 138 -5.45 -22.29 -15.72
CA ASP A 138 -6.36 -21.14 -15.81
C ASP A 138 -5.62 -19.82 -15.54
N LEU A 139 -4.62 -19.87 -14.65
CA LEU A 139 -3.76 -18.76 -14.24
C LEU A 139 -2.44 -19.28 -13.65
N ASN A 140 -1.44 -18.40 -13.52
CA ASN A 140 -0.13 -18.75 -12.97
C ASN A 140 -0.03 -18.48 -11.46
N LYS A 141 -0.73 -17.44 -10.99
CA LYS A 141 -0.66 -16.95 -9.61
C LYS A 141 -1.93 -16.21 -9.24
N VAL A 142 -2.38 -16.36 -8.00
CA VAL A 142 -3.41 -15.50 -7.39
C VAL A 142 -3.05 -15.21 -5.94
N VAL A 143 -3.36 -14.01 -5.45
CA VAL A 143 -3.14 -13.65 -4.05
C VAL A 143 -4.48 -13.74 -3.35
N LEU A 144 -4.62 -14.66 -2.40
CA LEU A 144 -5.82 -14.81 -1.58
C LEU A 144 -5.59 -14.26 -0.18
N ALA A 145 -6.56 -13.48 0.30
CA ALA A 145 -6.60 -12.86 1.60
C ALA A 145 -7.67 -13.49 2.49
N ARG A 146 -7.52 -13.27 3.79
CA ARG A 146 -8.56 -13.49 4.79
C ARG A 146 -8.60 -12.32 5.76
N ASP A 147 -9.64 -12.28 6.58
CA ASP A 147 -9.92 -11.18 7.50
C ASP A 147 -9.94 -11.61 8.97
N LEU A 148 -9.58 -10.67 9.83
CA LEU A 148 -9.86 -10.71 11.26
C LEU A 148 -10.69 -9.48 11.64
N VAL A 149 -11.65 -9.65 12.55
CA VAL A 149 -12.57 -8.61 12.97
C VAL A 149 -12.49 -8.37 14.48
N GLY A 150 -12.71 -7.12 14.89
CA GLY A 150 -12.78 -6.72 16.28
C GLY A 150 -13.54 -5.40 16.44
N ARG A 151 -13.55 -4.88 17.67
CA ARG A 151 -14.24 -3.62 17.98
C ARG A 151 -13.48 -2.83 19.03
N LEU A 152 -13.20 -1.58 18.70
CA LEU A 152 -12.64 -0.60 19.64
C LEU A 152 -13.69 -0.15 20.65
N PRO A 153 -13.28 0.10 21.91
CA PRO A 153 -14.08 0.88 22.85
C PRO A 153 -14.45 2.25 22.26
N ALA A 154 -15.57 2.82 22.72
CA ALA A 154 -15.94 4.19 22.37
C ALA A 154 -14.82 5.17 22.76
N GLU A 155 -14.65 6.24 21.97
CA GLU A 155 -13.61 7.26 22.18
C GLU A 155 -12.16 6.74 22.15
N SER A 156 -11.90 5.57 21.55
CA SER A 156 -10.54 5.05 21.38
C SER A 156 -9.71 5.93 20.47
N ASP A 157 -8.46 6.17 20.86
CA ASP A 157 -7.55 7.03 20.12
C ASP A 157 -6.62 6.22 19.21
N LEU A 158 -6.92 6.21 17.90
CA LEU A 158 -6.14 5.48 16.89
C LEU A 158 -4.68 5.91 16.81
N ARG A 159 -4.30 7.09 17.33
CA ARG A 159 -2.90 7.50 17.41
C ARG A 159 -2.05 6.50 18.18
N ARG A 160 -2.64 5.72 19.11
CA ARG A 160 -1.95 4.63 19.81
C ARG A 160 -1.50 3.54 18.85
N ALA A 161 -2.43 2.93 18.09
CA ALA A 161 -2.09 1.90 17.10
C ALA A 161 -1.11 2.41 16.05
N VAL A 162 -1.26 3.66 15.57
CA VAL A 162 -0.31 4.28 14.65
C VAL A 162 1.08 4.41 15.27
N SER A 163 1.17 4.80 16.55
CA SER A 163 2.46 4.93 17.24
C SER A 163 3.14 3.59 17.45
N GLU A 164 2.40 2.55 17.86
CA GLU A 164 2.92 1.19 18.00
C GLU A 164 3.47 0.65 16.67
N LEU A 165 2.74 0.85 15.57
CA LEU A 165 3.19 0.45 14.23
C LEU A 165 4.47 1.20 13.81
N ALA A 166 4.54 2.51 14.05
CA ALA A 166 5.68 3.33 13.68
C ALA A 166 6.95 3.00 14.48
N LEU A 167 6.80 2.65 15.77
CA LEU A 167 7.90 2.30 16.66
C LEU A 167 8.35 0.84 16.47
N GLY A 168 7.40 -0.09 16.31
CA GLY A 168 7.69 -1.52 16.15
C GLY A 168 8.24 -1.89 14.76
N TYR A 169 7.92 -1.10 13.73
CA TYR A 169 8.26 -1.38 12.33
C TYR A 169 8.89 -0.16 11.63
N PRO A 170 10.04 0.36 12.11
CA PRO A 170 10.60 1.66 11.67
C PRO A 170 11.07 1.69 10.21
N ASP A 171 11.37 0.53 9.62
CA ASP A 171 11.75 0.40 8.22
C ASP A 171 10.56 0.24 7.27
N CYS A 172 9.35 0.08 7.81
CA CYS A 172 8.11 0.09 7.04
C CYS A 172 7.56 1.53 6.95
N TRP A 173 6.65 1.73 6.01
CA TRP A 173 5.91 2.96 5.85
C TRP A 173 4.58 2.87 6.60
N THR A 174 4.52 3.52 7.75
CA THR A 174 3.32 3.63 8.58
C THR A 174 2.39 4.70 8.03
N TYR A 175 1.12 4.38 7.89
CA TYR A 175 0.11 5.28 7.34
C TYR A 175 -1.19 5.20 8.15
N ALA A 176 -1.96 6.30 8.11
CA ALA A 176 -3.29 6.41 8.69
C ALA A 176 -4.11 7.40 7.83
N VAL A 177 -5.03 6.88 7.02
CA VAL A 177 -5.86 7.69 6.10
C VAL A 177 -7.29 7.17 6.14
N ASP A 178 -8.23 8.01 6.58
CA ASP A 178 -9.66 7.71 6.56
C ASP A 178 -10.03 6.36 7.21
N GLY A 179 -9.51 6.16 8.43
CA GLY A 179 -9.69 4.94 9.22
C GLY A 179 -8.82 3.75 8.80
N LEU A 180 -8.16 3.80 7.64
CA LEU A 180 -7.21 2.78 7.22
C LEU A 180 -5.86 3.03 7.90
N VAL A 181 -5.43 2.12 8.75
CA VAL A 181 -4.19 2.22 9.55
C VAL A 181 -3.32 1.00 9.28
N GLY A 182 -2.03 1.21 8.98
CA GLY A 182 -1.12 0.10 8.69
C GLY A 182 0.34 0.49 8.64
N SER A 183 1.20 -0.52 8.42
CA SER A 183 2.65 -0.35 8.23
C SER A 183 3.13 -1.20 7.07
N SER A 184 3.19 -0.60 5.88
CA SER A 184 3.51 -1.34 4.66
C SER A 184 5.02 -1.46 4.45
N PRO A 185 5.54 -2.65 4.14
CA PRO A 185 6.93 -2.82 3.72
C PRO A 185 7.14 -2.46 2.23
N GLU A 186 6.07 -2.18 1.48
CA GLU A 186 6.07 -2.19 0.01
C GLU A 186 5.61 -0.85 -0.55
N THR A 187 6.56 -0.10 -1.12
CA THR A 187 6.30 1.09 -1.94
C THR A 187 5.86 0.63 -3.33
N LEU A 188 4.70 1.13 -3.78
CA LEU A 188 4.21 0.91 -5.14
C LEU A 188 4.98 1.77 -6.13
N ILE A 189 4.99 3.09 -5.89
CA ILE A 189 5.68 4.06 -6.74
C ILE A 189 5.92 5.37 -5.99
N ARG A 190 7.02 6.03 -6.32
CA ARG A 190 7.35 7.38 -5.88
C ARG A 190 7.62 8.26 -7.11
N ALA A 191 7.05 9.45 -7.12
CA ALA A 191 7.39 10.54 -8.02
C ALA A 191 7.92 11.72 -7.18
N ASP A 192 9.10 12.21 -7.50
CA ASP A 192 9.76 13.31 -6.79
C ASP A 192 10.57 14.17 -7.77
N ARG A 193 10.15 15.42 -7.95
CA ARG A 193 10.70 16.41 -8.87
C ARG A 193 10.81 15.87 -10.29
N GLY A 194 9.77 15.16 -10.73
CA GLY A 194 9.71 14.53 -12.05
C GLY A 194 10.44 13.19 -12.15
N GLU A 195 11.18 12.75 -11.12
CA GLU A 195 11.82 11.43 -11.11
C GLU A 195 10.90 10.37 -10.50
N VAL A 196 10.70 9.29 -11.23
CA VAL A 196 9.89 8.13 -10.87
C VAL A 196 10.79 7.02 -10.37
N ASN A 197 10.41 6.40 -9.25
CA ASN A 197 11.08 5.25 -8.67
C ASN A 197 10.05 4.19 -8.29
N ALA A 198 10.28 2.96 -8.73
CA ALA A 198 9.50 1.80 -8.35
C ALA A 198 10.42 0.60 -8.11
N ARG A 199 9.95 -0.40 -7.36
CA ARG A 199 10.66 -1.65 -7.17
C ARG A 199 9.75 -2.79 -7.55
N VAL A 200 10.21 -3.62 -8.50
CA VAL A 200 9.50 -4.83 -8.89
C VAL A 200 9.96 -5.96 -7.97
N LEU A 201 9.01 -6.67 -7.36
CA LEU A 201 9.24 -7.87 -6.57
C LEU A 201 8.50 -9.04 -7.21
N ALA A 202 9.25 -10.01 -7.73
CA ALA A 202 8.71 -11.20 -8.41
C ALA A 202 9.76 -12.32 -8.35
N GLY A 203 9.35 -13.59 -8.43
CA GLY A 203 10.23 -14.70 -8.05
C GLY A 203 10.37 -14.78 -6.53
N THR A 204 10.04 -15.93 -5.95
CA THR A 204 9.89 -16.07 -4.50
C THR A 204 10.46 -17.39 -4.04
N MET A 205 11.23 -17.37 -2.95
CA MET A 205 11.69 -18.60 -2.30
C MET A 205 11.48 -18.54 -0.80
N SER A 206 11.11 -19.67 -0.19
CA SER A 206 11.01 -19.79 1.26
C SER A 206 12.36 -19.52 1.92
N ARG A 207 12.33 -18.97 3.15
CA ARG A 207 13.53 -18.82 3.97
C ARG A 207 14.02 -20.19 4.46
N GLY A 208 15.32 -20.30 4.71
CA GLY A 208 15.91 -21.50 5.30
C GLY A 208 15.58 -21.64 6.79
N ALA A 209 15.69 -22.85 7.31
CA ALA A 209 15.48 -23.17 8.72
C ALA A 209 16.62 -22.64 9.63
N ASP A 210 17.79 -22.39 9.04
CA ASP A 210 18.98 -21.86 9.70
C ASP A 210 19.74 -20.93 8.73
N ALA A 211 20.83 -20.31 9.21
CA ALA A 211 21.58 -19.34 8.42
C ALA A 211 22.19 -19.93 7.14
N ALA A 212 22.57 -21.22 7.15
CA ALA A 212 23.19 -21.88 6.00
C ALA A 212 22.16 -22.17 4.91
N SER A 213 21.05 -22.83 5.27
CA SER A 213 19.92 -23.08 4.37
C SER A 213 19.26 -21.78 3.90
N ASP A 214 19.30 -20.71 4.70
CA ASP A 214 18.74 -19.42 4.32
C ASP A 214 19.56 -18.71 3.24
N LEU A 215 20.89 -18.83 3.32
CA LEU A 215 21.79 -18.37 2.27
C LEU A 215 21.67 -19.23 1.01
N GLU A 216 21.53 -20.55 1.17
CA GLU A 216 21.31 -21.47 0.05
C GLU A 216 20.00 -21.13 -0.69
N ALA A 217 18.91 -20.88 0.03
CA ALA A 217 17.65 -20.43 -0.58
C ALA A 217 17.81 -19.11 -1.34
N ALA A 218 18.58 -18.15 -0.80
CA ALA A 218 18.87 -16.90 -1.51
C ALA A 218 19.64 -17.16 -2.82
N LEU A 219 20.65 -18.03 -2.79
CA LEU A 219 21.47 -18.38 -3.96
C LEU A 219 20.67 -19.18 -5.00
N GLN A 220 19.84 -20.12 -4.56
CA GLN A 220 18.95 -20.88 -5.43
C GLN A 220 17.96 -19.95 -6.14
N LEU A 221 17.35 -19.00 -5.43
CA LEU A 221 16.48 -18.01 -6.05
C LEU A 221 17.24 -17.12 -7.05
N ALA A 222 18.44 -16.64 -6.68
CA ALA A 222 19.27 -15.79 -7.54
C ALA A 222 19.76 -16.49 -8.82
N THR A 223 19.82 -17.83 -8.83
CA THR A 223 20.32 -18.63 -9.95
C THR A 223 19.23 -19.42 -10.67
N SER A 224 17.97 -19.31 -10.23
CA SER A 224 16.84 -20.00 -10.82
C SER A 224 16.45 -19.35 -12.16
N THR A 225 16.60 -20.09 -13.26
CA THR A 225 16.15 -19.64 -14.58
C THR A 225 14.65 -19.38 -14.60
N LYS A 226 13.85 -20.26 -13.97
CA LYS A 226 12.40 -20.10 -13.90
C LYS A 226 12.00 -18.80 -13.19
N ASP A 227 12.55 -18.56 -12.00
CA ASP A 227 12.23 -17.35 -11.24
C ASP A 227 12.79 -16.09 -11.92
N GLY A 228 13.95 -16.20 -12.57
CA GLY A 228 14.52 -15.15 -13.40
C GLY A 228 13.61 -14.76 -14.57
N ASP A 229 13.10 -15.74 -15.32
CA ASP A 229 12.17 -15.51 -16.43
C ASP A 229 10.86 -14.87 -15.93
N GLU A 230 10.27 -15.39 -14.85
CA GLU A 230 9.07 -14.81 -14.23
C GLU A 230 9.32 -13.35 -13.77
N HIS A 231 10.47 -13.11 -13.16
CA HIS A 231 10.86 -11.78 -12.71
C HIS A 231 11.03 -10.82 -13.89
N GLU A 232 11.67 -11.26 -14.99
CA GLU A 232 11.83 -10.45 -16.19
C GLU A 232 10.47 -10.06 -16.79
N PHE A 233 9.51 -10.99 -16.87
CA PHE A 233 8.15 -10.66 -17.31
C PHE A 233 7.48 -9.61 -16.43
N ALA A 234 7.64 -9.70 -15.10
CA ALA A 234 7.11 -8.70 -14.18
C ALA A 234 7.76 -7.33 -14.38
N VAL A 235 9.08 -7.28 -14.60
CA VAL A 235 9.81 -6.05 -14.92
C VAL A 235 9.30 -5.45 -16.23
N GLN A 236 9.19 -6.25 -17.30
CA GLN A 236 8.69 -5.77 -18.59
C GLN A 236 7.25 -5.26 -18.50
N SER A 237 6.40 -5.88 -17.70
CA SER A 237 5.03 -5.40 -17.46
C SER A 237 5.03 -4.01 -16.82
N VAL A 238 5.85 -3.78 -15.79
CA VAL A 238 5.97 -2.47 -15.13
C VAL A 238 6.54 -1.43 -16.08
N LEU A 239 7.57 -1.77 -16.85
CA LEU A 239 8.13 -0.87 -17.87
C LEU A 239 7.06 -0.51 -18.91
N ALA A 240 6.28 -1.47 -19.39
CA ALA A 240 5.22 -1.21 -20.36
C ALA A 240 4.14 -0.28 -19.81
N SER A 241 3.74 -0.44 -18.54
CA SER A 241 2.80 0.44 -17.86
C SER A 241 3.33 1.87 -17.67
N LEU A 242 4.64 2.04 -17.40
CA LEU A 242 5.22 3.36 -17.13
C LEU A 242 5.65 4.12 -18.38
N ARG A 243 6.00 3.41 -19.47
CA ARG A 243 6.46 4.00 -20.75
C ARG A 243 5.62 5.17 -21.25
N PRO A 244 4.27 5.15 -21.21
CA PRO A 244 3.47 6.29 -21.67
C PRO A 244 3.74 7.58 -20.91
N HIS A 245 4.17 7.49 -19.65
CA HIS A 245 4.31 8.62 -18.73
C HIS A 245 5.74 9.17 -18.64
N THR A 246 6.72 8.44 -19.17
CA THR A 246 8.14 8.71 -18.96
C THR A 246 8.91 8.86 -20.27
N SER A 247 9.87 9.79 -20.33
CA SER A 247 10.76 9.97 -21.48
C SER A 247 11.92 8.97 -21.48
N HIS A 248 12.32 8.51 -20.30
CA HIS A 248 13.40 7.57 -20.09
C HIS A 248 13.03 6.63 -18.95
N LEU A 249 13.38 5.35 -19.10
CA LEU A 249 13.27 4.32 -18.07
C LEU A 249 14.56 3.51 -18.05
N THR A 250 15.11 3.32 -16.86
CA THR A 250 16.22 2.43 -16.57
C THR A 250 15.82 1.42 -15.52
N THR A 251 16.53 0.30 -15.50
CA THR A 251 16.42 -0.69 -14.45
C THR A 251 17.78 -0.95 -13.85
N SER A 252 17.82 -1.54 -12.65
CA SER A 252 19.04 -2.20 -12.17
C SER A 252 19.57 -3.16 -13.24
N GLU A 253 20.90 -3.22 -13.41
CA GLU A 253 21.54 -4.06 -14.44
C GLU A 253 21.26 -5.55 -14.23
N ILE A 254 21.16 -5.97 -12.97
CA ILE A 254 20.95 -7.38 -12.57
C ILE A 254 19.92 -7.42 -11.44
N PRO A 255 18.92 -8.32 -11.49
CA PRO A 255 18.04 -8.58 -10.36
C PRO A 255 18.83 -9.00 -9.11
N PHE A 256 18.39 -8.56 -7.93
CA PHE A 256 19.05 -8.90 -6.67
C PHE A 256 18.07 -9.49 -5.66
N THR A 257 18.56 -10.29 -4.72
CA THR A 257 17.70 -10.90 -3.70
C THR A 257 17.46 -9.96 -2.54
N VAL A 258 16.17 -9.79 -2.19
CA VAL A 258 15.74 -9.02 -1.02
C VAL A 258 15.26 -9.98 0.06
N LYS A 259 15.87 -9.87 1.24
CA LYS A 259 15.48 -10.62 2.42
C LYS A 259 14.23 -10.01 3.03
N LEU A 260 13.11 -10.70 2.95
CA LEU A 260 11.90 -10.39 3.73
C LEU A 260 11.78 -11.37 4.92
N PRO A 261 10.92 -11.10 5.92
CA PRO A 261 10.85 -11.92 7.13
C PRO A 261 10.67 -13.43 6.89
N ASN A 262 9.89 -13.83 5.89
CA ASN A 262 9.55 -15.23 5.61
C ASN A 262 9.90 -15.71 4.19
N LEU A 263 10.29 -14.80 3.31
CA LEU A 263 10.59 -15.08 1.91
C LEU A 263 11.84 -14.34 1.45
N TRP A 264 12.52 -14.90 0.47
CA TRP A 264 13.38 -14.16 -0.45
C TRP A 264 12.56 -13.76 -1.67
N HIS A 265 12.83 -12.56 -2.19
CA HIS A 265 12.30 -12.12 -3.50
C HIS A 265 13.44 -11.70 -4.41
N LEU A 266 13.30 -11.91 -5.73
CA LEU A 266 14.09 -11.13 -6.68
C LEU A 266 13.50 -9.73 -6.77
N ALA A 267 14.38 -8.76 -6.85
CA ALA A 267 14.06 -7.35 -6.94
C ALA A 267 14.81 -6.69 -8.10
N THR A 268 14.12 -5.79 -8.78
CA THR A 268 14.71 -4.87 -9.75
C THR A 268 14.16 -3.48 -9.46
N ASP A 269 15.07 -2.52 -9.26
CA ASP A 269 14.69 -1.11 -9.17
C ASP A 269 14.47 -0.55 -10.57
N VAL A 270 13.40 0.23 -10.73
CA VAL A 270 12.99 0.91 -11.96
C VAL A 270 13.02 2.41 -11.68
N GLU A 271 13.77 3.14 -12.48
CA GLU A 271 13.91 4.59 -12.41
C GLU A 271 13.50 5.22 -13.74
N GLY A 272 12.95 6.43 -13.74
CA GLY A 272 12.62 7.14 -14.96
C GLY A 272 12.19 8.57 -14.74
N THR A 273 12.04 9.33 -15.83
CA THR A 273 11.71 10.76 -15.76
C THR A 273 10.37 11.04 -16.45
N LEU A 274 9.42 11.63 -15.72
CA LEU A 274 8.10 12.03 -16.22
C LEU A 274 8.23 13.01 -17.38
N SER A 275 7.37 12.87 -18.40
CA SER A 275 7.48 13.68 -19.63
C SER A 275 6.16 14.15 -20.25
N ASP A 276 5.03 13.62 -19.83
CA ASP A 276 3.71 13.88 -20.42
C ASP A 276 2.82 14.78 -19.55
N GLY A 277 3.36 15.31 -18.44
CA GLY A 277 2.60 16.07 -17.45
C GLY A 277 1.74 15.20 -16.52
N SER A 278 1.97 13.88 -16.50
CA SER A 278 1.36 12.98 -15.53
C SER A 278 1.76 13.32 -14.10
N ASN A 279 0.86 13.02 -13.17
CA ASN A 279 1.13 13.05 -11.75
C ASN A 279 1.16 11.62 -11.18
N SER A 280 1.53 11.50 -9.90
CA SER A 280 1.63 10.21 -9.21
C SER A 280 0.31 9.41 -9.17
N LEU A 281 -0.86 10.05 -9.35
CA LEU A 281 -2.14 9.35 -9.46
C LEU A 281 -2.31 8.64 -10.81
N ASP A 282 -1.81 9.22 -11.91
CA ASP A 282 -1.79 8.54 -13.21
C ASP A 282 -0.87 7.31 -13.15
N LEU A 283 0.25 7.40 -12.42
CA LEU A 283 1.18 6.28 -12.24
C LEU A 283 0.57 5.12 -11.46
N ILE A 284 -0.15 5.37 -10.36
CA ILE A 284 -0.86 4.28 -9.65
C ILE A 284 -2.01 3.72 -10.50
N ALA A 285 -2.64 4.51 -11.37
CA ALA A 285 -3.65 4.02 -12.30
C ALA A 285 -3.06 3.00 -13.29
N ALA A 286 -1.81 3.22 -13.74
CA ALA A 286 -1.11 2.36 -14.68
C ALA A 286 -0.55 1.08 -14.04
N LEU A 287 -0.22 1.10 -12.73
CA LEU A 287 0.43 0.00 -12.03
C LEU A 287 -0.51 -0.88 -11.19
N HIS A 288 -1.60 -0.32 -10.66
CA HIS A 288 -2.45 -1.03 -9.71
C HIS A 288 -3.61 -1.78 -10.40
N PRO A 289 -3.91 -3.04 -10.00
CA PRO A 289 -3.20 -3.85 -9.03
C PRO A 289 -1.99 -4.58 -9.63
N THR A 290 -0.93 -4.71 -8.85
CA THR A 290 0.24 -5.49 -9.25
C THR A 290 -0.02 -6.99 -9.08
N ALA A 291 0.78 -7.82 -9.77
CA ALA A 291 0.79 -9.27 -9.58
C ALA A 291 1.20 -9.71 -8.15
N ALA A 292 1.77 -8.81 -7.35
CA ALA A 292 2.13 -9.07 -5.96
C ALA A 292 0.91 -9.10 -5.01
N VAL A 293 -0.20 -8.46 -5.41
CA VAL A 293 -1.43 -8.36 -4.60
C VAL A 293 -2.70 -8.86 -5.30
N ALA A 294 -2.68 -9.02 -6.62
CA ALA A 294 -3.74 -9.66 -7.39
C ALA A 294 -3.29 -11.05 -7.89
N GLY A 295 -2.42 -11.11 -8.90
CA GLY A 295 -1.95 -12.35 -9.51
C GLY A 295 -1.66 -12.19 -11.00
N THR A 296 -1.44 -13.31 -11.70
CA THR A 296 -1.08 -13.33 -13.13
C THR A 296 -1.81 -14.47 -13.85
N PRO A 297 -2.52 -14.22 -14.97
CA PRO A 297 -2.87 -12.90 -15.52
C PRO A 297 -3.80 -12.11 -14.57
N THR A 298 -3.62 -10.78 -14.50
CA THR A 298 -4.29 -9.94 -13.49
C THR A 298 -5.81 -10.00 -13.53
N GLU A 299 -6.42 -9.96 -14.72
CA GLU A 299 -7.88 -10.00 -14.86
C GLU A 299 -8.48 -11.32 -14.37
N THR A 300 -7.86 -12.45 -14.74
CA THR A 300 -8.26 -13.79 -14.28
C THR A 300 -8.08 -13.92 -12.77
N ALA A 301 -6.97 -13.44 -12.22
CA ALA A 301 -6.71 -13.46 -10.78
C ALA A 301 -7.74 -12.62 -10.01
N LEU A 302 -8.12 -11.43 -10.50
CA LEU A 302 -9.16 -10.61 -9.90
C LEU A 302 -10.53 -11.30 -9.93
N ALA A 303 -10.88 -11.97 -11.03
CA ALA A 303 -12.12 -12.75 -11.10
C ALA A 303 -12.14 -13.87 -10.06
N LEU A 304 -11.04 -14.61 -9.91
CA LEU A 304 -10.93 -15.67 -8.92
C LEU A 304 -10.92 -15.14 -7.48
N ILE A 305 -10.29 -13.99 -7.21
CA ILE A 305 -10.36 -13.32 -5.90
C ILE A 305 -11.81 -13.02 -5.54
N ARG A 306 -12.60 -12.46 -6.45
CA ARG A 306 -14.03 -12.16 -6.22
C ARG A 306 -14.87 -13.42 -6.01
N GLU A 307 -14.46 -14.54 -6.61
CA GLU A 307 -15.12 -15.84 -6.45
C GLU A 307 -14.83 -16.46 -5.07
N LEU A 308 -13.57 -16.45 -4.64
CA LEU A 308 -13.11 -17.20 -3.47
C LEU A 308 -13.10 -16.39 -2.16
N GLU A 309 -13.05 -15.06 -2.22
CA GLU A 309 -13.11 -14.21 -1.04
C GLU A 309 -14.55 -13.78 -0.75
N PRO A 310 -15.17 -14.18 0.38
CA PRO A 310 -16.55 -13.86 0.71
C PRO A 310 -16.71 -12.43 1.26
N PHE A 311 -15.79 -11.52 0.93
CA PHE A 311 -15.76 -10.15 1.44
C PHE A 311 -15.19 -9.19 0.40
N ASP A 312 -15.52 -7.90 0.55
CA ASP A 312 -14.84 -6.81 -0.15
C ASP A 312 -13.54 -6.47 0.60
N ARG A 313 -12.41 -6.46 -0.11
CA ARG A 313 -11.12 -6.00 0.44
C ARG A 313 -11.15 -4.52 0.80
N GLY A 314 -12.06 -3.76 0.21
CA GLY A 314 -12.10 -2.32 0.39
C GLY A 314 -10.78 -1.71 -0.07
N ARG A 315 -10.12 -0.98 0.84
CA ARG A 315 -8.80 -0.37 0.60
C ARG A 315 -7.61 -1.25 0.96
N TYR A 316 -7.82 -2.45 1.53
CA TYR A 316 -6.71 -3.40 1.74
C TYR A 316 -6.09 -3.81 0.41
N ALA A 317 -4.77 -3.82 0.34
CA ALA A 317 -3.98 -4.04 -0.87
C ALA A 317 -4.19 -3.02 -2.00
N GLY A 318 -4.93 -1.93 -1.75
CA GLY A 318 -5.00 -0.77 -2.65
C GLY A 318 -3.87 0.24 -2.40
N PRO A 319 -3.70 1.25 -3.28
CA PRO A 319 -2.73 2.32 -3.07
C PRO A 319 -3.11 3.21 -1.86
N VAL A 320 -2.14 3.51 -1.01
CA VAL A 320 -2.27 4.48 0.08
C VAL A 320 -1.08 5.43 0.05
N GLY A 321 -1.29 6.71 0.30
CA GLY A 321 -0.19 7.67 0.26
C GLY A 321 -0.58 9.13 0.13
N TRP A 322 0.19 9.88 -0.66
CA TRP A 322 -0.04 11.31 -0.84
C TRP A 322 0.36 11.79 -2.24
N VAL A 323 -0.25 12.89 -2.67
CA VAL A 323 0.06 13.62 -3.91
C VAL A 323 0.14 15.12 -3.66
N GLY A 324 1.10 15.80 -4.29
CA GLY A 324 1.32 17.24 -4.27
C GLY A 324 0.74 17.96 -5.48
N ALA A 325 0.56 19.27 -5.37
CA ALA A 325 0.08 20.12 -6.47
C ALA A 325 1.07 20.21 -7.64
N ASP A 326 2.34 19.89 -7.41
CA ASP A 326 3.38 19.68 -8.42
C ASP A 326 3.25 18.34 -9.16
N GLY A 327 2.36 17.46 -8.71
CA GLY A 327 2.15 16.12 -9.26
C GLY A 327 3.00 15.04 -8.59
N ASP A 328 3.96 15.41 -7.75
CA ASP A 328 4.78 14.47 -7.00
C ASP A 328 3.94 13.68 -5.99
N GLY A 329 4.48 12.56 -5.52
CA GLY A 329 3.79 11.75 -4.52
C GLY A 329 4.53 10.47 -4.19
N GLU A 330 4.13 9.86 -3.08
CA GLU A 330 4.63 8.55 -2.67
C GLU A 330 3.43 7.67 -2.31
N TRP A 331 3.38 6.50 -2.93
CA TRP A 331 2.28 5.54 -2.78
C TRP A 331 2.85 4.19 -2.38
N ALA A 332 2.31 3.63 -1.31
CA ALA A 332 2.55 2.25 -0.89
C ALA A 332 1.34 1.38 -1.22
N ILE A 333 1.54 0.06 -1.22
CA ILE A 333 0.43 -0.87 -1.20
C ILE A 333 -0.05 -1.04 0.25
N ALA A 334 -1.35 -0.90 0.50
CA ALA A 334 -1.92 -0.95 1.84
C ALA A 334 -1.90 -2.36 2.44
N LEU A 335 -0.77 -2.74 3.04
CA LEU A 335 -0.52 -4.03 3.67
C LEU A 335 -0.29 -3.88 5.18
N ARG A 336 -0.43 -5.00 5.91
CA ARG A 336 -0.27 -5.06 7.38
C ARG A 336 -1.13 -4.00 8.07
N CYS A 337 -2.41 -4.01 7.73
CA CYS A 337 -3.32 -2.93 8.05
C CYS A 337 -4.68 -3.41 8.52
N ALA A 338 -5.42 -2.47 9.11
CA ALA A 338 -6.82 -2.61 9.42
C ALA A 338 -7.59 -1.37 8.95
N GLN A 339 -8.82 -1.60 8.50
CA GLN A 339 -9.82 -0.56 8.35
C GLN A 339 -10.58 -0.41 9.67
N VAL A 340 -10.61 0.79 10.20
CA VAL A 340 -11.42 1.17 11.35
C VAL A 340 -12.61 1.98 10.86
N SER A 341 -13.83 1.55 11.21
CA SER A 341 -15.05 2.27 10.88
C SER A 341 -15.35 3.38 11.90
N PRO A 342 -16.13 4.41 11.54
CA PRO A 342 -16.56 5.44 12.50
C PRO A 342 -17.28 4.88 13.73
N ALA A 343 -17.95 3.73 13.59
CA ALA A 343 -18.62 3.02 14.69
C ALA A 343 -17.67 2.15 15.54
N GLY A 344 -16.36 2.25 15.33
CA GLY A 344 -15.33 1.52 16.08
C GLY A 344 -15.13 0.06 15.65
N GLY A 345 -15.75 -0.40 14.55
CA GLY A 345 -15.48 -1.73 14.01
C GLY A 345 -14.09 -1.78 13.38
N VAL A 346 -13.34 -2.86 13.60
CA VAL A 346 -11.99 -3.05 13.06
C VAL A 346 -12.00 -4.29 12.18
N THR A 347 -11.54 -4.16 10.94
CA THR A 347 -11.30 -5.29 10.04
C THR A 347 -9.86 -5.25 9.57
N ALA A 348 -9.07 -6.24 9.97
CA ALA A 348 -7.70 -6.44 9.53
C ALA A 348 -7.67 -7.49 8.42
N TYR A 349 -6.72 -7.35 7.49
CA TYR A 349 -6.56 -8.28 6.37
C TYR A 349 -5.11 -8.75 6.24
N ALA A 350 -4.95 -9.99 5.78
CA ALA A 350 -3.68 -10.51 5.34
C ALA A 350 -3.90 -11.56 4.24
N GLY A 351 -3.02 -11.56 3.24
CA GLY A 351 -3.08 -12.51 2.14
C GLY A 351 -1.72 -13.02 1.69
N CYS A 352 -1.74 -14.10 0.94
CA CYS A 352 -0.58 -14.83 0.45
C CYS A 352 -0.71 -15.06 -1.05
N GLY A 353 0.42 -15.01 -1.76
CA GLY A 353 0.48 -15.36 -3.17
C GLY A 353 0.49 -16.88 -3.31
N ILE A 354 -0.57 -17.40 -3.92
CA ILE A 354 -0.78 -18.82 -4.17
C ILE A 354 -0.17 -19.16 -5.53
N VAL A 355 0.67 -20.18 -5.54
CA VAL A 355 1.32 -20.76 -6.71
C VAL A 355 1.07 -22.28 -6.72
N LEU A 356 1.52 -22.97 -7.76
CA LEU A 356 1.28 -24.42 -7.93
C LEU A 356 1.75 -25.26 -6.72
N ASP A 357 2.86 -24.88 -6.11
CA ASP A 357 3.48 -25.61 -4.99
C ASP A 357 2.98 -25.14 -3.60
N SER A 358 1.97 -24.26 -3.55
CA SER A 358 1.42 -23.75 -2.28
C SER A 358 0.71 -24.84 -1.49
N GLU A 359 0.96 -24.90 -0.19
CA GLU A 359 0.31 -25.83 0.74
C GLU A 359 -0.68 -25.06 1.65
N PRO A 360 -1.98 -25.42 1.70
CA PRO A 360 -2.99 -24.68 2.46
C PRO A 360 -2.63 -24.34 3.91
N GLU A 361 -2.01 -25.28 4.63
CA GLU A 361 -1.60 -25.06 6.03
C GLU A 361 -0.45 -24.05 6.16
N ARG A 362 0.50 -24.06 5.22
CA ARG A 362 1.63 -23.13 5.21
C ARG A 362 1.16 -21.72 4.90
N GLU A 363 0.26 -21.57 3.93
CA GLU A 363 -0.33 -20.27 3.59
C GLU A 363 -1.15 -19.70 4.76
N LEU A 364 -1.93 -20.56 5.44
CA LEU A 364 -2.63 -20.17 6.66
C LEU A 364 -1.67 -19.71 7.76
N ALA A 365 -0.56 -20.42 7.97
CA ALA A 365 0.45 -20.02 8.95
C ALA A 365 1.10 -18.67 8.57
N GLU A 366 1.37 -18.45 7.29
CA GLU A 366 1.93 -17.19 6.80
C GLU A 366 1.01 -16.00 7.03
N THR A 367 -0.30 -16.14 6.77
CA THR A 367 -1.25 -15.05 7.07
C THR A 367 -1.21 -14.66 8.55
N ARG A 368 -1.05 -15.61 9.49
CA ARG A 368 -0.92 -15.29 10.94
C ARG A 368 0.30 -14.40 11.22
N MET A 369 1.42 -14.67 10.57
CA MET A 369 2.61 -13.83 10.67
C MET A 369 2.38 -12.43 10.06
N LYS A 370 1.65 -12.36 8.94
CA LYS A 370 1.29 -11.09 8.30
C LYS A 370 0.28 -10.27 9.11
N PHE A 371 -0.54 -10.90 9.95
CA PHE A 371 -1.41 -10.21 10.91
C PHE A 371 -0.68 -9.64 12.12
N ARG A 372 0.50 -10.16 12.47
CA ARG A 372 1.23 -9.80 13.69
C ARG A 372 1.37 -8.28 13.92
N PRO A 373 1.77 -7.45 12.94
CA PRO A 373 1.89 -6.00 13.16
C PRO A 373 0.58 -5.35 13.62
N VAL A 374 -0.55 -5.79 13.06
CA VAL A 374 -1.87 -5.24 13.40
C VAL A 374 -2.35 -5.79 14.74
N VAL A 375 -2.13 -7.08 15.01
CA VAL A 375 -2.50 -7.68 16.30
C VAL A 375 -1.73 -7.04 17.45
N GLU A 376 -0.43 -6.78 17.29
CA GLU A 376 0.40 -6.09 18.29
C GLU A 376 0.00 -4.61 18.48
N ALA A 377 -0.40 -3.92 17.42
CA ALA A 377 -0.77 -2.51 17.50
C ALA A 377 -2.16 -2.28 18.14
N PHE A 378 -3.05 -3.29 18.08
CA PHE A 378 -4.42 -3.19 18.56
C PHE A 378 -4.70 -4.00 19.84
N GLY A 379 -3.87 -4.99 20.18
CA GLY A 379 -4.01 -5.88 21.36
C GLY A 379 -2.91 -5.69 22.40
#